data_AF-A0A9W7HUP9-F1
#
_entry.id   AF-A0A9W7HUP9-F1
#
_cell.length_a   1.000
_cell.length_b   1.000
_cell.length_c   1.000
_cell.angle_alpha   90.00
_cell.angle_beta   90.00
_cell.angle_gamma   90.00
#
_symmetry.space_group_name_H-M   'P 1'
#
loop_
_entity.id
_entity.type
_entity.pdbx_description
1 polymer ?
#
loop_
_entity_poly.entity_id
_entity_poly.type
_entity_poly.pdbx_seq_one_letter_code
_entity_poly.pdbx_strand_id
1 'polypeptide(L)'
;MGSDKVVDLQGSYLDGAIQPVSCGEFMIPREPKWDKAKVRSVFFGVDADLILQCPISPVQEDVIQWDHHSSGSYSTRSAYDWIQRSRNVERDISPLWKTLQKMNIRPKIKIFIWMLCFNALPIGEKMATALIGHGLCPHCGIAGESLMHACRDCPAVKEIFYYCDLSRKLYASNVLDCRQWLELCLRHLDPDLFMFICVLLWNMWNRRNTLVHKGILIPVRATVEYVQMLISDCQSSWELPGVGTSCNRSERWCWPSEGVFKVNVDGAFFADSGKASIGVVARDHFGLMIDGQASILHGTFTAELTEVMALLEGLKMAALNGWSQVQFECDSIGVLNRLVSQDEDRSIAGLFLTEAKQLLHNNPGFRILHVNRKANRVAHTLAHWILDCNEPFYFAFDVPSCIESDVLDDAIFGS
;
A
#
# COMPACT_ATOMS: atom_id res chain seq x y z
N MET A 1 -35.66 -28.39 -11.87
CA MET A 1 -35.48 -29.18 -10.63
C MET A 1 -34.11 -29.81 -10.73
N GLY A 2 -33.11 -29.16 -10.10
CA GLY A 2 -31.74 -29.63 -10.12
C GLY A 2 -31.63 -30.93 -9.34
N SER A 3 -30.91 -31.90 -9.88
CA SER A 3 -30.55 -33.12 -9.16
C SER A 3 -29.78 -32.73 -7.89
N ASP A 4 -30.35 -33.01 -6.72
CA ASP A 4 -29.64 -32.97 -5.44
C ASP A 4 -28.47 -33.97 -5.52
N LYS A 5 -27.29 -33.46 -5.88
CA LYS A 5 -26.06 -34.25 -5.90
C LYS A 5 -25.68 -34.53 -4.46
N VAL A 6 -26.00 -35.73 -3.98
CA VAL A 6 -25.46 -36.25 -2.72
C VAL A 6 -23.99 -36.53 -2.94
N VAL A 7 -23.11 -35.89 -2.17
CA VAL A 7 -21.68 -36.19 -2.16
C VAL A 7 -21.44 -37.22 -1.07
N ASP A 8 -21.04 -38.44 -1.47
CA ASP A 8 -20.68 -39.50 -0.55
C ASP A 8 -19.23 -39.33 -0.10
N LEU A 9 -19.03 -38.94 1.16
CA LEU A 9 -17.73 -38.80 1.79
C LEU A 9 -17.37 -40.10 2.53
N GLN A 10 -16.74 -41.01 1.78
CA GLN A 10 -16.23 -42.30 2.26
C GLN A 10 -17.27 -43.18 3.01
N GLY A 11 -18.55 -43.10 2.66
CA GLY A 11 -19.60 -43.97 3.20
C GLY A 11 -20.01 -43.68 4.65
N SER A 12 -19.51 -42.61 5.27
CA SER A 12 -19.82 -42.26 6.68
C SER A 12 -20.47 -40.88 6.84
N TYR A 13 -20.38 -40.01 5.83
CA TYR A 13 -21.01 -38.69 5.82
C TYR A 13 -21.73 -38.47 4.48
N LEU A 14 -23.04 -38.21 4.54
CA LEU A 14 -23.87 -37.85 3.40
C LEU A 14 -24.14 -36.34 3.46
N ASP A 15 -23.53 -35.56 2.57
CA ASP A 15 -23.89 -34.15 2.39
C ASP A 15 -24.97 -34.04 1.31
N GLY A 16 -26.17 -33.62 1.72
CA GLY A 16 -27.33 -33.50 0.83
C GLY A 16 -28.44 -32.63 1.44
N ALA A 17 -29.42 -32.26 0.62
CA ALA A 17 -30.49 -31.32 1.00
C ALA A 17 -31.31 -31.72 2.25
N ILE A 18 -31.29 -33.01 2.64
CA ILE A 18 -32.02 -33.56 3.78
C ILE A 18 -31.18 -33.50 5.08
N GLN A 19 -29.85 -33.55 4.96
CA GLN A 19 -28.91 -33.49 6.08
C GLN A 19 -27.67 -32.68 5.66
N PRO A 20 -27.79 -31.34 5.60
CA PRO A 20 -26.68 -30.49 5.20
C PRO A 20 -25.59 -30.53 6.27
N VAL A 21 -24.34 -30.75 5.84
CA VAL A 21 -23.19 -30.79 6.74
C VAL A 21 -22.56 -29.39 6.78
N SER A 22 -22.43 -28.82 7.98
CA SER A 22 -21.79 -27.51 8.11
C SER A 22 -20.27 -27.65 8.24
N CYS A 23 -19.50 -26.69 7.69
CA CYS A 23 -18.04 -26.63 7.90
C CYS A 23 -17.68 -26.60 9.41
N GLY A 24 -18.54 -26.00 10.23
CA GLY A 24 -18.39 -25.92 11.68
C GLY A 24 -18.33 -27.28 12.38
N GLU A 25 -18.90 -28.33 11.80
CA GLU A 25 -18.83 -29.67 12.37
C GLU A 25 -17.43 -30.27 12.33
N PHE A 26 -16.56 -29.78 11.44
CA PHE A 26 -15.17 -30.23 11.33
C PHE A 26 -14.20 -29.37 12.15
N MET A 27 -14.71 -28.42 12.92
CA MET A 27 -13.93 -27.51 13.77
C MET A 27 -14.00 -27.94 15.23
N ILE A 28 -12.94 -27.66 15.99
CA ILE A 28 -12.95 -27.85 17.45
C ILE A 28 -13.91 -26.80 18.05
N PRO A 29 -14.89 -27.20 18.88
CA PRO A 29 -15.84 -26.25 19.45
C PRO A 29 -15.14 -25.12 20.22
N ARG A 30 -15.46 -23.87 19.87
CA ARG A 30 -14.91 -22.63 20.47
C ARG A 30 -13.42 -22.40 20.25
N GLU A 31 -12.76 -23.18 19.38
CA GLU A 31 -11.39 -22.93 18.96
C GLU A 31 -11.36 -22.67 17.46
N PRO A 32 -10.59 -21.66 16.99
CA PRO A 32 -10.40 -21.42 15.56
C PRO A 32 -9.43 -22.46 14.96
N LYS A 33 -9.78 -23.76 15.05
CA LYS A 33 -8.94 -24.89 14.65
C LYS A 33 -9.78 -26.02 14.06
N TRP A 34 -9.22 -26.70 13.08
CA TRP A 34 -9.78 -27.93 12.53
C TRP A 34 -9.62 -29.11 13.51
N ASP A 35 -10.66 -29.93 13.63
CA ASP A 35 -10.55 -31.26 14.22
C ASP A 35 -9.87 -32.18 13.19
N LYS A 36 -8.53 -32.27 13.30
CA LYS A 36 -7.69 -33.06 12.38
C LYS A 36 -8.13 -34.51 12.26
N ALA A 37 -8.56 -35.12 13.37
CA ALA A 37 -8.99 -36.52 13.38
C ALA A 37 -10.30 -36.68 12.60
N LYS A 38 -11.26 -35.78 12.84
CA LYS A 38 -12.54 -35.80 12.15
C LYS A 38 -12.41 -35.52 10.65
N VAL A 39 -11.64 -34.50 10.24
CA VAL A 39 -11.41 -34.19 8.82
C VAL A 39 -10.81 -35.39 8.08
N ARG A 40 -9.77 -36.01 8.65
CA ARG A 40 -9.11 -37.18 8.03
C ARG A 40 -9.97 -38.45 8.02
N SER A 41 -10.95 -38.54 8.91
CA SER A 41 -11.89 -39.68 8.94
C SER A 41 -12.97 -39.59 7.86
N VAL A 42 -13.22 -38.41 7.30
CA VAL A 42 -14.34 -38.14 6.38
C VAL A 42 -13.86 -37.88 4.94
N PHE A 43 -12.78 -37.10 4.79
CA PHE A 43 -12.28 -36.69 3.48
C PHE A 43 -11.14 -37.61 2.99
N PHE A 44 -11.02 -37.76 1.67
CA PHE A 44 -9.85 -38.42 1.07
C PHE A 44 -8.57 -37.66 1.42
N GLY A 45 -7.44 -38.36 1.54
CA GLY A 45 -6.19 -37.78 2.04
C GLY A 45 -5.82 -36.45 1.37
N VAL A 46 -5.95 -36.35 0.05
CA VAL A 46 -5.65 -35.11 -0.71
C VAL A 46 -6.59 -33.97 -0.32
N ASP A 47 -7.90 -34.22 -0.24
CA ASP A 47 -8.89 -33.21 0.12
C ASP A 47 -8.80 -32.82 1.61
N ALA A 48 -8.56 -33.81 2.48
CA ALA A 48 -8.32 -33.61 3.90
C ALA A 48 -7.12 -32.70 4.12
N ASP A 49 -6.02 -32.92 3.39
CA ASP A 49 -4.82 -32.08 3.49
C ASP A 49 -5.08 -30.65 3.00
N LEU A 50 -5.89 -30.45 1.95
CA LEU A 50 -6.30 -29.11 1.50
C LEU A 50 -7.19 -28.40 2.53
N ILE A 51 -8.16 -29.10 3.12
CA ILE A 51 -9.04 -28.55 4.16
C ILE A 51 -8.23 -28.13 5.38
N LEU A 52 -7.36 -29.01 5.87
CA LEU A 52 -6.50 -28.74 7.02
C LEU A 52 -5.52 -27.59 6.77
N GLN A 53 -5.26 -27.25 5.50
CA GLN A 53 -4.43 -26.11 5.16
C GLN A 53 -5.17 -24.76 5.16
N CYS A 54 -6.50 -24.77 5.20
CA CYS A 54 -7.28 -23.54 5.23
C CYS A 54 -7.19 -22.89 6.62
N PRO A 55 -6.66 -21.66 6.76
CA PRO A 55 -6.56 -21.00 8.06
C PRO A 55 -7.95 -20.65 8.58
N ILE A 56 -8.21 -20.96 9.86
CA ILE A 56 -9.42 -20.54 10.55
C ILE A 56 -9.11 -19.31 11.39
N SER A 57 -9.92 -18.27 11.23
CA SER A 57 -9.85 -17.05 12.04
C SER A 57 -11.03 -16.99 13.03
N PRO A 58 -10.88 -16.36 14.20
CA PRO A 58 -11.95 -16.21 15.19
C PRO A 58 -13.08 -15.22 14.82
N VAL A 59 -13.11 -14.67 13.59
CA VAL A 59 -14.09 -13.63 13.19
C VAL A 59 -15.47 -14.23 12.86
N GLN A 60 -16.53 -13.50 13.23
CA GLN A 60 -17.90 -14.02 13.42
C GLN A 60 -18.88 -13.81 12.25
N GLU A 61 -18.55 -13.06 11.19
CA GLU A 61 -19.49 -12.76 10.10
C GLU A 61 -18.86 -12.85 8.70
N ASP A 62 -19.64 -13.35 7.73
CA ASP A 62 -19.24 -13.46 6.32
C ASP A 62 -19.01 -12.08 5.71
N VAL A 63 -17.89 -11.91 5.01
CA VAL A 63 -17.52 -10.65 4.34
C VAL A 63 -17.18 -10.85 2.87
N ILE A 64 -17.58 -9.90 2.03
CA ILE A 64 -17.18 -9.86 0.62
C ILE A 64 -15.76 -9.32 0.52
N GLN A 65 -14.86 -10.11 -0.08
CA GLN A 65 -13.46 -9.76 -0.28
C GLN A 65 -13.17 -9.43 -1.75
N TRP A 66 -12.37 -8.38 -1.97
CA TRP A 66 -11.83 -8.00 -3.27
C TRP A 66 -10.53 -8.75 -3.56
N ASP A 67 -10.56 -9.61 -4.57
CA ASP A 67 -9.48 -10.56 -4.89
C ASP A 67 -8.26 -9.92 -5.60
N HIS A 68 -8.30 -8.61 -5.85
CA HIS A 68 -7.23 -7.89 -6.56
C HIS A 68 -6.55 -6.81 -5.70
N HIS A 69 -6.61 -6.96 -4.38
CA HIS A 69 -5.84 -6.15 -3.42
C HIS A 69 -5.47 -6.98 -2.18
N SER A 70 -4.26 -6.80 -1.63
CA SER A 70 -3.77 -7.61 -0.51
C SER A 70 -4.55 -7.41 0.80
N SER A 71 -5.22 -6.26 0.97
CA SER A 71 -6.13 -6.04 2.11
C SER A 71 -7.50 -6.67 1.93
N GLY A 72 -7.81 -7.24 0.77
CA GLY A 72 -9.16 -7.72 0.47
C GLY A 72 -10.21 -6.63 0.31
N SER A 73 -9.82 -5.35 0.30
CA SER A 73 -10.74 -4.21 0.24
C SER A 73 -10.84 -3.65 -1.17
N TYR A 74 -12.07 -3.37 -1.62
CA TYR A 74 -12.30 -2.71 -2.91
C TYR A 74 -12.03 -1.20 -2.79
N SER A 75 -11.34 -0.64 -3.76
CA SER A 75 -11.26 0.80 -3.98
C SER A 75 -11.22 1.09 -5.48
N THR A 76 -11.63 2.29 -5.88
CA THR A 76 -11.50 2.71 -7.29
C THR A 76 -10.05 2.58 -7.77
N ARG A 77 -9.07 2.88 -6.91
CA ARG A 77 -7.65 2.74 -7.19
C ARG A 77 -7.25 1.28 -7.44
N SER A 78 -7.60 0.35 -6.55
CA SER A 78 -7.28 -1.07 -6.73
C SER A 78 -7.96 -1.68 -7.95
N ALA A 79 -9.17 -1.22 -8.29
CA ALA A 79 -9.85 -1.58 -9.53
C ALA A 79 -9.10 -1.08 -10.77
N TYR A 80 -8.67 0.19 -10.78
CA TYR A 80 -7.87 0.74 -11.89
C TYR A 80 -6.52 0.04 -12.04
N ASP A 81 -5.82 -0.23 -10.94
CA ASP A 81 -4.54 -0.97 -10.95
C ASP A 81 -4.72 -2.37 -11.53
N TRP A 82 -5.80 -3.07 -11.17
CA TRP A 82 -6.15 -4.36 -11.76
C TRP A 82 -6.49 -4.26 -13.25
N ILE A 83 -7.30 -3.28 -13.67
CA ILE A 83 -7.63 -3.06 -15.10
C ILE A 83 -6.36 -2.77 -15.91
N GLN A 84 -5.44 -1.96 -15.38
CA GLN A 84 -4.18 -1.65 -16.06
C GLN A 84 -3.29 -2.90 -16.22
N ARG A 85 -3.18 -3.73 -15.17
CA ARG A 85 -2.42 -4.99 -15.22
C ARG A 85 -3.04 -6.00 -16.18
N SER A 86 -4.37 -6.13 -16.18
CA SER A 86 -5.09 -7.12 -17.00
C SER A 86 -5.13 -6.74 -18.49
N ARG A 87 -5.16 -5.46 -18.82
CA ARG A 87 -5.24 -4.99 -20.21
C ARG A 87 -3.90 -4.84 -20.92
N ASN A 88 -2.77 -5.18 -20.29
CA ASN A 88 -1.42 -4.91 -20.83
C ASN A 88 -1.30 -3.49 -21.42
N VAL A 89 -1.97 -2.51 -20.81
CA VAL A 89 -1.85 -1.13 -21.26
C VAL A 89 -0.42 -0.72 -20.99
N GLU A 90 0.35 -0.44 -22.04
CA GLU A 90 1.70 0.09 -21.89
C GLU A 90 1.62 1.26 -20.91
N ARG A 91 2.33 1.12 -19.79
CA ARG A 91 2.43 2.21 -18.84
C ARG A 91 3.07 3.35 -19.60
N ASP A 92 2.37 4.47 -19.66
CA ASP A 92 2.96 5.69 -20.15
C ASP A 92 4.00 6.16 -19.12
N ILE A 93 5.27 5.79 -19.31
CA ILE A 93 6.37 6.12 -18.40
C ILE A 93 6.89 7.54 -18.68
N SER A 94 6.12 8.40 -19.37
CA SER A 94 6.55 9.77 -19.67
C SER A 94 7.04 10.48 -18.39
N PRO A 95 8.25 11.07 -18.41
CA PRO A 95 8.76 11.87 -17.30
C PRO A 95 7.79 12.95 -16.84
N LEU A 96 6.93 13.42 -17.75
CA LEU A 96 5.86 14.38 -17.47
C LEU A 96 4.96 13.94 -16.32
N TRP A 97 4.54 12.67 -16.29
CA TRP A 97 3.62 12.18 -15.26
C TRP A 97 4.28 12.08 -13.88
N LYS A 98 5.54 11.62 -13.84
CA LYS A 98 6.33 11.56 -12.61
C LYS A 98 6.56 12.96 -12.04
N THR A 99 6.88 13.94 -12.90
CA THR A 99 7.07 15.33 -12.48
C THR A 99 5.75 15.94 -12.01
N LEU A 100 4.66 15.82 -12.77
CA LEU A 100 3.34 16.35 -12.39
C LEU A 100 2.84 15.76 -11.06
N GLN A 101 3.05 14.46 -10.83
CA GLN A 101 2.66 13.82 -9.58
C GLN A 101 3.38 14.44 -8.37
N LYS A 102 4.69 14.67 -8.46
CA LYS A 102 5.53 15.21 -7.39
C LYS A 102 5.43 16.73 -7.22
N MET A 103 4.99 17.44 -8.25
CA MET A 103 4.92 18.90 -8.25
C MET A 103 3.99 19.42 -7.15
N ASN A 104 4.44 20.43 -6.40
CA ASN A 104 3.67 21.05 -5.32
C ASN A 104 2.68 22.09 -5.87
N ILE A 105 1.61 21.61 -6.52
CA ILE A 105 0.52 22.42 -7.07
C ILE A 105 -0.83 21.77 -6.75
N ARG A 106 -1.91 22.56 -6.75
CA ARG A 106 -3.26 22.07 -6.45
C ARG A 106 -3.64 20.88 -7.37
N PRO A 107 -4.23 19.79 -6.83
CA PRO A 107 -4.57 18.58 -7.62
C PRO A 107 -5.41 18.86 -8.88
N LYS A 108 -6.34 19.83 -8.82
CA LYS A 108 -7.16 20.24 -9.98
C LYS A 108 -6.33 20.74 -11.17
N ILE A 109 -5.16 21.33 -10.92
CA ILE A 109 -4.24 21.80 -11.96
C ILE A 109 -3.55 20.59 -12.61
N LYS A 110 -3.15 19.58 -11.83
CA LYS A 110 -2.59 18.32 -12.35
C LYS A 110 -3.57 17.62 -13.28
N ILE A 111 -4.85 17.53 -12.88
CA ILE A 111 -5.93 16.96 -13.71
C ILE A 111 -6.12 17.80 -14.98
N PHE A 112 -6.08 19.12 -14.88
CA PHE A 112 -6.18 19.99 -16.05
C PHE A 112 -5.03 19.79 -17.04
N ILE A 113 -3.78 19.70 -16.59
CA ILE A 113 -2.65 19.42 -17.48
C ILE A 113 -2.80 18.04 -18.12
N TRP A 114 -3.26 17.04 -17.37
CA TRP A 114 -3.59 15.73 -17.94
C TRP A 114 -4.67 15.85 -19.04
N MET A 115 -5.75 16.60 -18.80
CA MET A 115 -6.79 16.83 -19.81
C MET A 115 -6.26 17.56 -21.06
N LEU A 116 -5.30 18.48 -20.91
CA LEU A 116 -4.62 19.10 -22.04
C LEU A 116 -3.86 18.08 -22.88
N CYS A 117 -3.06 17.23 -22.24
CA CYS A 117 -2.25 16.22 -22.92
C CYS A 117 -3.07 15.17 -23.68
N PHE A 118 -4.28 14.86 -23.20
CA PHE A 118 -5.18 13.89 -23.83
C PHE A 118 -6.23 14.52 -24.74
N ASN A 119 -6.08 15.81 -25.08
CA ASN A 119 -7.05 16.57 -25.86
C ASN A 119 -8.49 16.38 -25.33
N ALA A 120 -8.70 16.49 -24.02
CA ALA A 120 -9.97 16.16 -23.36
C ALA A 120 -10.84 17.39 -23.04
N LEU A 121 -10.33 18.61 -23.21
CA LEU A 121 -11.07 19.84 -22.88
C LEU A 121 -12.10 20.23 -23.96
N PRO A 122 -13.18 20.97 -23.59
CA PRO A 122 -14.17 21.51 -24.51
C PRO A 122 -13.65 22.79 -25.19
N ILE A 123 -13.15 22.64 -26.41
CA ILE A 123 -12.65 23.73 -27.28
C ILE A 123 -13.60 24.01 -28.45
N GLY A 124 -13.45 25.18 -29.06
CA GLY A 124 -14.26 25.62 -30.20
C GLY A 124 -14.28 24.61 -31.35
N GLU A 125 -13.15 24.02 -31.75
CA GLU A 125 -13.14 22.99 -32.81
C GLU A 125 -14.09 21.82 -32.50
N LYS A 126 -14.12 21.33 -31.26
CA LYS A 126 -15.03 20.26 -30.84
C LYS A 126 -16.48 20.70 -30.83
N MET A 127 -16.75 21.95 -30.48
CA MET A 127 -18.12 22.51 -30.55
C MET A 127 -18.60 22.61 -31.99
N ALA A 128 -17.72 22.98 -32.92
CA ALA A 128 -18.03 22.98 -34.35
C ALA A 128 -18.29 21.55 -34.87
N THR A 129 -17.45 20.57 -34.48
CA THR A 129 -17.69 19.15 -34.81
C THR A 129 -19.01 18.64 -34.26
N ALA A 130 -19.39 19.07 -33.06
CA ALA A 130 -20.66 18.70 -32.43
C ALA A 130 -21.87 19.49 -32.97
N LEU A 131 -21.68 20.46 -33.87
CA LEU A 131 -22.71 21.35 -34.40
C LEU A 131 -23.39 22.25 -33.34
N ILE A 132 -22.67 22.60 -32.27
CA ILE A 132 -23.19 23.41 -31.13
C ILE A 132 -22.62 24.85 -31.15
N GLY A 133 -21.70 25.18 -32.05
CA GLY A 133 -21.16 26.54 -32.18
C GLY A 133 -20.28 26.77 -33.40
N HIS A 134 -19.86 28.02 -33.62
CA HIS A 134 -19.05 28.44 -34.78
C HIS A 134 -17.57 28.02 -34.74
N GLY A 135 -17.10 27.48 -33.61
CA GLY A 135 -15.74 26.98 -33.42
C GLY A 135 -14.59 27.99 -33.36
N LEU A 136 -14.84 29.26 -33.69
CA LEU A 136 -13.88 30.36 -33.47
C LEU A 136 -13.44 30.49 -32.01
N CYS A 137 -12.18 30.89 -31.81
CA CYS A 137 -11.61 31.17 -30.49
C CYS A 137 -12.31 32.35 -29.81
N PRO A 138 -12.84 32.18 -28.58
CA PRO A 138 -13.51 33.24 -27.85
C PRO A 138 -12.61 34.46 -27.57
N HIS A 139 -11.30 34.27 -27.52
CA HIS A 139 -10.36 35.35 -27.24
C HIS A 139 -10.01 36.21 -28.45
N CYS A 140 -9.73 35.60 -29.61
CA CYS A 140 -9.30 36.36 -30.78
C CYS A 140 -10.42 36.57 -31.81
N GLY A 141 -11.43 35.71 -31.85
CA GLY A 141 -12.52 35.75 -32.83
C GLY A 141 -12.10 35.50 -34.29
N ILE A 142 -10.82 35.22 -34.55
CA ILE A 142 -10.26 35.18 -35.91
C ILE A 142 -10.10 33.75 -36.42
N ALA A 143 -9.55 32.85 -35.60
CA ALA A 143 -9.20 31.48 -35.99
C ALA A 143 -10.06 30.46 -35.22
N GLY A 144 -10.19 29.26 -35.79
CA GLY A 144 -10.73 28.09 -35.08
C GLY A 144 -9.91 27.77 -33.82
N GLU A 145 -10.60 27.39 -32.75
CA GLU A 145 -9.95 27.14 -31.47
C GLU A 145 -9.53 25.68 -31.32
N SER A 146 -8.27 25.40 -31.68
CA SER A 146 -7.57 24.20 -31.23
C SER A 146 -7.05 24.38 -29.80
N LEU A 147 -6.65 23.28 -29.15
CA LEU A 147 -6.01 23.35 -27.83
C LEU A 147 -4.69 24.12 -27.87
N MET A 148 -3.87 23.92 -28.91
CA MET A 148 -2.64 24.70 -29.11
C MET A 148 -2.94 26.17 -29.33
N HIS A 149 -4.03 26.51 -30.03
CA HIS A 149 -4.48 27.89 -30.14
C HIS A 149 -4.85 28.47 -28.78
N ALA A 150 -5.69 27.78 -28.01
CA ALA A 150 -6.13 28.21 -26.69
C ALA A 150 -4.99 28.32 -25.66
N CYS A 151 -3.92 27.54 -25.81
CA CYS A 151 -2.82 27.48 -24.84
C CYS A 151 -1.55 28.22 -25.26
N ARG A 152 -1.32 28.47 -26.55
CA ARG A 152 -0.05 29.00 -27.08
C ARG A 152 -0.22 29.97 -28.25
N ASP A 153 -1.01 29.60 -29.27
CA ASP A 153 -0.93 30.28 -30.57
C ASP A 153 -1.85 31.50 -30.71
N CYS A 154 -2.89 31.61 -29.88
CA CYS A 154 -3.82 32.73 -29.87
C CYS A 154 -3.11 34.07 -29.57
N PRO A 155 -3.36 35.15 -30.33
CA PRO A 155 -2.76 36.47 -30.06
C PRO A 155 -2.96 36.99 -28.62
N ALA A 156 -4.15 36.80 -28.05
CA ALA A 156 -4.45 37.19 -26.67
C ALA A 156 -3.68 36.36 -25.63
N VAL A 157 -3.36 35.11 -25.96
CA VAL A 157 -2.52 34.23 -25.15
C VAL A 157 -1.05 34.64 -25.26
N LYS A 158 -0.61 35.02 -26.46
CA LYS A 158 0.74 35.54 -26.72
C LYS A 158 1.07 36.78 -25.90
N GLU A 159 0.09 37.67 -25.70
CA GLU A 159 0.22 38.83 -24.83
C GLU A 159 0.57 38.44 -23.39
N ILE A 160 -0.04 37.38 -22.85
CA ILE A 160 0.22 36.89 -21.49
C ILE A 160 1.64 36.33 -21.39
N PHE A 161 2.08 35.54 -22.38
CA PHE A 161 3.45 35.04 -22.40
C PHE A 161 4.49 36.15 -22.56
N TYR A 162 4.18 37.20 -23.31
CA TYR A 162 5.03 38.38 -23.42
C TYR A 162 5.15 39.11 -22.08
N TYR A 163 4.03 39.30 -21.37
CA TYR A 163 4.00 39.91 -20.04
C TYR A 163 4.86 39.12 -19.02
N CYS A 164 4.92 37.80 -19.14
CA CYS A 164 5.72 36.92 -18.28
C CYS A 164 7.19 36.71 -18.74
N ASP A 165 7.65 37.40 -19.78
CA ASP A 165 8.97 37.19 -20.41
C ASP A 165 9.24 35.73 -20.86
N LEU A 166 8.19 35.06 -21.35
CA LEU A 166 8.21 33.66 -21.80
C LEU A 166 8.26 33.52 -23.34
N SER A 167 8.14 34.63 -24.08
CA SER A 167 7.97 34.61 -25.53
C SER A 167 9.14 34.04 -26.34
N ARG A 168 10.37 34.09 -25.83
CA ARG A 168 11.50 33.44 -26.51
C ARG A 168 11.66 31.96 -26.12
N LYS A 169 11.18 31.60 -24.93
CA LYS A 169 11.38 30.27 -24.33
C LYS A 169 10.36 29.24 -24.84
N LEU A 170 9.14 29.67 -25.19
CA LEU A 170 8.02 28.75 -25.49
C LEU A 170 7.62 28.63 -26.97
N TYR A 171 8.07 29.55 -27.82
CA TYR A 171 7.63 29.68 -29.22
C TYR A 171 8.57 29.05 -30.25
N ALA A 172 9.72 28.52 -29.82
CA ALA A 172 10.72 27.94 -30.72
C ALA A 172 10.36 26.55 -31.28
N SER A 173 9.13 26.04 -31.05
CA SER A 173 8.75 24.68 -31.43
C SER A 173 7.58 24.67 -32.42
N ASN A 174 7.74 23.99 -33.56
CA ASN A 174 6.68 23.72 -34.55
C ASN A 174 5.72 22.59 -34.11
N VAL A 175 5.55 22.41 -32.80
CA VAL A 175 4.76 21.30 -32.25
C VAL A 175 3.27 21.61 -32.31
N LEU A 176 2.49 20.64 -32.79
CA LEU A 176 1.04 20.73 -32.98
C LEU A 176 0.22 20.10 -31.86
N ASP A 177 0.87 19.42 -30.90
CA ASP A 177 0.21 18.69 -29.82
C ASP A 177 0.62 19.20 -28.43
N CYS A 178 -0.35 19.32 -27.52
CA CYS A 178 -0.13 19.87 -26.18
C CYS A 178 0.80 19.00 -25.33
N ARG A 179 0.71 17.67 -25.45
CA ARG A 179 1.56 16.77 -24.67
C ARG A 179 3.00 16.90 -25.11
N GLN A 180 3.27 16.81 -26.42
CA GLN A 180 4.62 16.97 -26.95
C GLN A 180 5.21 18.34 -26.59
N TRP A 181 4.39 19.41 -26.62
CA TRP A 181 4.82 20.75 -26.25
C TRP A 181 5.18 20.85 -24.76
N LEU A 182 4.37 20.25 -23.87
CA LEU A 182 4.66 20.21 -22.43
C LEU A 182 5.87 19.34 -22.10
N GLU A 183 6.08 18.23 -22.82
CA GLU A 183 7.28 17.39 -22.67
C GLU A 183 8.56 18.15 -23.10
N LEU A 184 8.49 18.99 -24.14
CA LEU A 184 9.60 19.88 -24.51
C LEU A 184 9.82 20.97 -23.45
N CYS A 185 8.76 21.58 -22.93
CA CYS A 185 8.87 22.55 -21.85
C CYS A 185 9.55 21.93 -20.63
N LEU A 186 9.15 20.71 -20.24
CA LEU A 186 9.78 19.98 -19.14
C LEU A 186 11.26 19.67 -19.38
N ARG A 187 11.66 19.42 -20.64
CA ARG A 187 13.05 19.10 -21.00
C ARG A 187 13.96 20.33 -20.97
N HIS A 188 13.44 21.50 -21.33
CA HIS A 188 14.25 22.70 -21.59
C HIS A 188 14.13 23.79 -20.53
N LEU A 189 13.16 23.70 -19.63
CA LEU A 189 12.93 24.68 -18.57
C LEU A 189 13.33 24.12 -17.22
N ASP A 190 13.71 25.01 -16.31
CA ASP A 190 13.92 24.65 -14.91
C ASP A 190 12.58 24.24 -14.23
N PRO A 191 12.63 23.45 -13.14
CA PRO A 191 11.43 22.93 -12.49
C PRO A 191 10.44 24.00 -12.01
N ASP A 192 10.93 25.14 -11.54
CA ASP A 192 10.11 26.23 -11.02
C ASP A 192 9.38 26.95 -12.15
N LEU A 193 10.07 27.20 -13.26
CA LEU A 193 9.48 27.79 -14.46
C LEU A 193 8.46 26.85 -15.12
N PHE A 194 8.74 25.55 -15.14
CA PHE A 194 7.77 24.56 -15.62
C PHE A 194 6.51 24.52 -14.74
N MET A 195 6.68 24.55 -13.41
CA MET A 195 5.57 24.67 -12.46
C MET A 195 4.75 25.94 -12.72
N PHE A 196 5.43 27.08 -12.89
CA PHE A 196 4.79 28.36 -13.21
C PHE A 196 3.95 28.26 -14.49
N ILE A 197 4.46 27.62 -15.54
CA ILE A 197 3.72 27.41 -16.79
C ILE A 197 2.49 26.53 -16.58
N CYS A 198 2.57 25.44 -15.82
CA CYS A 198 1.41 24.60 -15.52
C CYS A 198 0.29 25.39 -14.82
N VAL A 199 0.64 26.22 -13.85
CA VAL A 199 -0.33 27.08 -13.13
C VAL A 199 -0.84 28.20 -14.04
N LEU A 200 0.02 28.80 -14.88
CA LEU A 200 -0.36 29.83 -15.83
C LEU A 200 -1.38 29.33 -16.85
N LEU A 201 -1.13 28.16 -17.47
CA LEU A 201 -2.04 27.54 -18.44
C LEU A 201 -3.44 27.30 -17.85
N TRP A 202 -3.51 26.83 -16.59
CA TRP A 202 -4.78 26.64 -15.90
C TRP A 202 -5.53 27.96 -15.71
N ASN A 203 -4.81 29.03 -15.35
CA ASN A 203 -5.41 30.36 -15.19
C ASN A 203 -5.85 30.99 -16.51
N MET A 204 -5.08 30.79 -17.57
CA MET A 204 -5.47 31.20 -18.92
C MET A 204 -6.75 30.48 -19.38
N TRP A 205 -6.87 29.19 -19.06
CA TRP A 205 -8.10 28.43 -19.32
C TRP A 205 -9.29 28.97 -18.52
N ASN A 206 -9.11 29.31 -17.24
CA ASN A 206 -10.17 29.92 -16.44
C ASN A 206 -10.55 31.33 -16.92
N ARG A 207 -9.57 32.11 -17.39
CA ARG A 207 -9.79 33.41 -18.02
C ARG A 207 -10.63 33.25 -19.28
N ARG A 208 -10.32 32.26 -20.14
CA ARG A 208 -11.14 31.89 -21.29
C ARG A 208 -12.56 31.50 -20.88
N ASN A 209 -12.72 30.60 -19.92
CA ASN A 209 -14.04 30.15 -19.47
C ASN A 209 -14.87 31.29 -18.85
N THR A 210 -14.22 32.23 -18.15
CA THR A 210 -14.87 33.42 -17.61
C THR A 210 -15.39 34.31 -18.73
N LEU A 211 -14.62 34.48 -19.81
CA LEU A 211 -15.08 35.18 -20.99
C LEU A 211 -16.28 34.47 -21.65
N VAL A 212 -16.18 33.15 -21.86
CA VAL A 212 -17.24 32.35 -22.52
C VAL A 212 -18.54 32.35 -21.72
N HIS A 213 -18.48 32.13 -20.40
CA HIS A 213 -19.67 31.93 -19.58
C HIS A 213 -20.21 33.20 -18.93
N LYS A 214 -19.36 34.21 -18.71
CA LYS A 214 -19.75 35.45 -18.03
C LYS A 214 -19.62 36.69 -18.90
N GLY A 215 -19.02 36.59 -20.09
CA GLY A 215 -18.74 37.74 -20.96
C GLY A 215 -17.66 38.68 -20.41
N ILE A 216 -16.91 38.27 -19.38
CA ILE A 216 -15.95 39.12 -18.68
C ILE A 216 -14.52 38.74 -19.10
N LEU A 217 -13.80 39.70 -19.69
CA LEU A 217 -12.38 39.55 -20.02
C LEU A 217 -11.51 40.01 -18.85
N ILE A 218 -10.90 39.06 -18.14
CA ILE A 218 -9.97 39.37 -17.05
C ILE A 218 -8.69 40.01 -17.64
N PRO A 219 -8.16 41.11 -17.09
CA PRO A 219 -6.90 41.70 -17.53
C PRO A 219 -5.72 40.73 -17.41
N VAL A 220 -4.73 40.88 -18.30
CA VAL A 220 -3.50 40.05 -18.29
C VAL A 220 -2.79 40.11 -16.94
N ARG A 221 -2.57 41.32 -16.42
CA ARG A 221 -1.93 41.55 -15.13
C ARG A 221 -2.60 40.76 -13.99
N ALA A 222 -3.92 40.88 -13.85
CA ALA A 222 -4.67 40.19 -12.79
C ALA A 222 -4.58 38.66 -12.93
N THR A 223 -4.50 38.15 -14.16
CA THR A 223 -4.32 36.72 -14.44
C THR A 223 -2.96 36.22 -13.95
N VAL A 224 -1.90 37.02 -14.17
CA VAL A 224 -0.52 36.67 -13.76
C VAL A 224 -0.30 36.85 -12.26
N GLU A 225 -0.82 37.92 -11.65
CA GLU A 225 -0.77 38.13 -10.19
C GLU A 225 -1.43 36.97 -9.44
N TYR A 226 -2.56 36.46 -9.95
CA TYR A 226 -3.24 35.31 -9.35
C TYR A 226 -2.43 34.00 -9.47
N VAL A 227 -1.62 33.83 -10.52
CA VAL A 227 -0.69 32.68 -10.65
C VAL A 227 0.37 32.73 -9.55
N GLN A 228 0.97 33.89 -9.31
CA GLN A 228 1.99 34.08 -8.27
C GLN A 228 1.42 33.77 -6.88
N MET A 229 0.21 34.25 -6.60
CA MET A 229 -0.51 33.95 -5.36
C MET A 229 -0.72 32.43 -5.18
N LEU A 230 -1.18 31.73 -6.21
CA LEU A 230 -1.42 30.28 -6.13
C LEU A 230 -0.16 29.46 -5.88
N ILE A 231 0.98 29.88 -6.44
CA ILE A 231 2.27 29.20 -6.22
C ILE A 231 2.73 29.42 -4.77
N SER A 232 2.62 30.65 -4.28
CA SER A 232 2.94 30.99 -2.88
C SER A 232 2.07 30.20 -1.89
N ASP A 233 0.75 30.11 -2.14
CA ASP A 233 -0.17 29.28 -1.34
C ASP A 233 0.27 27.82 -1.28
N CYS A 234 0.67 27.23 -2.42
CA CYS A 234 1.05 25.82 -2.47
C CYS A 234 2.38 25.56 -1.72
N GLN A 235 3.32 26.50 -1.78
CA GLN A 235 4.58 26.40 -1.03
C GLN A 235 4.40 26.53 0.48
N SER A 236 3.31 27.15 0.95
CA SER A 236 3.03 27.37 2.37
C SER A 236 2.29 26.22 3.08
N SER A 237 1.90 25.16 2.37
CA SER A 237 1.06 24.08 2.92
C SER A 237 1.76 22.71 2.80
N TRP A 238 1.55 21.85 3.82
CA TRP A 238 1.84 20.41 3.91
C TRP A 238 3.18 19.97 4.54
N GLU A 239 3.38 20.27 5.83
CA GLU A 239 4.01 19.28 6.74
C GLU A 239 2.88 18.48 7.41
N LEU A 240 2.84 17.17 7.18
CA LEU A 240 1.98 16.27 7.95
C LEU A 240 2.61 16.05 9.33
N PRO A 241 1.91 16.31 10.45
CA PRO A 241 2.36 15.90 11.76
C PRO A 241 2.09 14.40 11.96
N GLY A 242 3.04 13.66 12.53
CA GLY A 242 2.71 12.40 13.22
C GLY A 242 3.36 11.10 12.74
N VAL A 243 4.50 11.12 12.04
CA VAL A 243 5.39 9.95 12.00
C VAL A 243 6.61 10.25 12.85
N GLY A 244 6.62 9.72 14.08
CA GLY A 244 7.84 9.59 14.87
C GLY A 244 8.79 8.66 14.15
N THR A 245 9.59 9.20 13.24
CA THR A 245 10.65 8.46 12.56
C THR A 245 11.83 8.36 13.51
N SER A 246 11.74 7.49 14.53
CA SER A 246 12.95 6.93 15.12
C SER A 246 13.38 5.76 14.24
N CYS A 247 13.81 6.05 13.01
CA CYS A 247 14.60 5.11 12.24
C CYS A 247 16.01 5.16 12.81
N ASN A 248 16.27 4.46 13.90
CA ASN A 248 17.63 3.99 14.09
C ASN A 248 17.88 3.00 12.95
N ARG A 249 18.53 3.48 11.88
CA ARG A 249 19.08 2.66 10.77
C ARG A 249 20.24 1.78 11.25
N SER A 250 20.24 1.41 12.53
CA SER A 250 21.23 0.50 13.08
C SER A 250 21.05 -0.83 12.36
N GLU A 251 22.13 -1.31 11.77
CA GLU A 251 22.18 -2.68 11.27
C GLU A 251 22.42 -3.68 12.41
N ARG A 252 22.49 -3.21 13.66
CA ARG A 252 22.80 -4.00 14.85
C ARG A 252 21.66 -3.95 15.85
N TRP A 253 21.49 -5.04 16.57
CA TRP A 253 20.55 -5.12 17.67
C TRP A 253 20.94 -4.14 18.78
N CYS A 254 19.93 -3.54 19.41
CA CYS A 254 20.11 -2.58 20.49
C CYS A 254 19.57 -3.15 21.80
N TRP A 255 20.21 -2.82 22.92
CA TRP A 255 19.72 -3.20 24.24
C TRP A 255 18.41 -2.45 24.57
N PRO A 256 17.39 -3.08 25.18
CA PRO A 256 16.22 -2.35 25.67
C PRO A 256 16.57 -1.59 26.96
N SER A 257 15.73 -0.63 27.34
CA SER A 257 15.86 0.06 28.63
C SER A 257 15.66 -0.90 29.80
N GLU A 258 16.19 -0.55 30.97
CA GLU A 258 16.02 -1.33 32.21
C GLU A 258 14.55 -1.63 32.50
N GLY A 259 14.26 -2.89 32.84
CA GLY A 259 12.89 -3.34 33.14
C GLY A 259 12.00 -3.58 31.91
N VAL A 260 12.53 -3.45 30.68
CA VAL A 260 11.81 -3.74 29.44
C VAL A 260 12.31 -5.04 28.82
N PHE A 261 11.38 -5.94 28.50
CA PHE A 261 11.69 -7.13 27.70
C PHE A 261 11.70 -6.80 26.21
N LYS A 262 12.60 -7.42 25.46
CA LYS A 262 12.70 -7.26 24.00
C LYS A 262 12.36 -8.57 23.31
N VAL A 263 11.41 -8.52 22.39
CA VAL A 263 10.93 -9.70 21.65
C VAL A 263 11.18 -9.48 20.17
N ASN A 264 12.12 -10.23 19.60
CA ASN A 264 12.38 -10.27 18.17
C ASN A 264 11.45 -11.32 17.52
N VAL A 265 10.76 -10.93 16.45
CA VAL A 265 9.86 -11.82 15.69
C VAL A 265 10.25 -11.84 14.23
N ASP A 266 10.18 -13.01 13.60
CA ASP A 266 10.45 -13.19 12.16
C ASP A 266 9.62 -14.34 11.58
N GLY A 267 9.10 -14.15 10.37
CA GLY A 267 8.41 -15.17 9.61
C GLY A 267 9.20 -15.63 8.38
N ALA A 268 9.41 -16.94 8.21
CA ALA A 268 10.09 -17.49 7.05
C ALA A 268 9.10 -18.22 6.12
N PHE A 269 9.00 -17.78 4.86
CA PHE A 269 8.16 -18.40 3.83
C PHE A 269 8.98 -18.89 2.64
N PHE A 270 8.75 -20.14 2.25
CA PHE A 270 9.52 -20.85 1.22
C PHE A 270 8.64 -21.16 0.03
N ALA A 271 8.58 -20.23 -0.93
CA ALA A 271 7.66 -20.26 -2.07
C ALA A 271 7.67 -21.59 -2.85
N ASP A 272 8.85 -22.20 -3.04
CA ASP A 272 8.99 -23.45 -3.80
C ASP A 272 8.30 -24.65 -3.12
N SER A 273 8.24 -24.65 -1.79
CA SER A 273 7.67 -25.74 -1.00
C SER A 273 6.30 -25.40 -0.38
N GLY A 274 5.90 -24.12 -0.40
CA GLY A 274 4.74 -23.60 0.30
C GLY A 274 4.86 -23.63 1.83
N LYS A 275 6.01 -24.06 2.39
CA LYS A 275 6.22 -24.12 3.84
C LYS A 275 6.34 -22.72 4.43
N ALA A 276 5.82 -22.55 5.63
CA ALA A 276 5.93 -21.35 6.44
C ALA A 276 6.36 -21.72 7.86
N SER A 277 7.16 -20.87 8.48
CA SER A 277 7.62 -21.02 9.86
C SER A 277 7.81 -19.67 10.51
N ILE A 278 7.87 -19.67 11.84
CA ILE A 278 8.10 -18.48 12.65
C ILE A 278 9.22 -18.70 13.64
N GLY A 279 9.90 -17.63 14.00
CA GLY A 279 10.86 -17.55 15.10
C GLY A 279 10.53 -16.37 15.99
N VAL A 280 10.46 -16.62 17.29
CA VAL A 280 10.21 -15.60 18.32
C VAL A 280 11.26 -15.78 19.40
N VAL A 281 11.92 -14.69 19.77
CA VAL A 281 13.02 -14.70 20.73
C VAL A 281 12.85 -13.55 21.70
N ALA A 282 12.74 -13.86 22.99
CA ALA A 282 12.58 -12.89 24.06
C ALA A 282 13.87 -12.78 24.88
N ARG A 283 14.30 -11.54 25.12
CA ARG A 283 15.47 -11.20 25.92
C ARG A 283 15.16 -10.13 26.96
N ASP A 284 15.88 -10.14 28.07
CA ASP A 284 15.80 -9.08 29.08
C ASP A 284 16.69 -7.86 28.72
N HIS A 285 16.78 -6.90 29.66
CA HIS A 285 17.58 -5.70 29.50
C HIS A 285 19.10 -5.92 29.61
N PHE A 286 19.53 -7.08 30.12
CA PHE A 286 20.90 -7.56 30.02
C PHE A 286 21.13 -8.42 28.77
N GLY A 287 20.15 -8.44 27.84
CA GLY A 287 20.14 -9.24 26.61
C GLY A 287 20.21 -10.75 26.84
N LEU A 288 19.95 -11.21 28.07
CA LEU A 288 19.88 -12.62 28.40
C LEU A 288 18.61 -13.21 27.83
N MET A 289 18.72 -14.45 27.34
CA MET A 289 17.56 -15.20 26.85
C MET A 289 16.62 -15.48 28.01
N ILE A 290 15.32 -15.21 27.81
CA ILE A 290 14.30 -15.50 28.82
C ILE A 290 13.23 -16.45 28.31
N ASP A 291 12.94 -16.40 27.01
CA ASP A 291 11.94 -17.26 26.38
C ASP A 291 12.17 -17.26 24.86
N GLY A 292 11.62 -18.26 24.18
CA GLY A 292 11.65 -18.33 22.75
C GLY A 292 10.85 -19.52 22.22
N GLN A 293 10.36 -19.35 21.01
CA GLN A 293 9.67 -20.42 20.30
C GLN A 293 9.95 -20.36 18.81
N ALA A 294 9.89 -21.52 18.20
CA ALA A 294 9.92 -21.68 16.77
C ALA A 294 8.93 -22.75 16.37
N SER A 295 8.15 -22.51 15.32
CA SER A 295 7.16 -23.47 14.88
C SER A 295 6.95 -23.41 13.38
N ILE A 296 6.69 -24.56 12.78
CA ILE A 296 6.20 -24.67 11.41
C ILE A 296 4.70 -24.33 11.41
N LEU A 297 4.30 -23.41 10.55
CA LEU A 297 2.90 -23.07 10.34
C LEU A 297 2.30 -24.07 9.33
N HIS A 298 1.29 -24.80 9.76
CA HIS A 298 0.56 -25.72 8.90
C HIS A 298 -0.56 -24.98 8.20
N GLY A 299 -0.46 -24.85 6.87
CA GLY A 299 -1.50 -24.25 6.06
C GLY A 299 -1.02 -23.58 4.79
N THR A 300 -1.95 -22.97 4.07
CA THR A 300 -1.62 -22.11 2.93
C THR A 300 -1.27 -20.73 3.44
N PHE A 301 0.03 -20.44 3.47
CA PHE A 301 0.56 -19.16 3.89
C PHE A 301 1.11 -18.36 2.71
N THR A 302 1.21 -17.06 2.92
CA THR A 302 1.97 -16.14 2.06
C THR A 302 3.10 -15.56 2.89
N ALA A 303 4.16 -15.05 2.27
CA ALA A 303 5.23 -14.37 2.99
C ALA A 303 4.69 -13.32 3.98
N GLU A 304 3.73 -12.50 3.54
CA GLU A 304 3.10 -11.50 4.39
C GLU A 304 2.31 -12.10 5.56
N LEU A 305 1.50 -13.14 5.31
CA LEU A 305 0.74 -13.79 6.38
C LEU A 305 1.66 -14.47 7.41
N THR A 306 2.78 -15.03 6.97
CA THR A 306 3.78 -15.65 7.85
C THR A 306 4.39 -14.64 8.82
N GLU A 307 4.71 -13.44 8.34
CA GLU A 307 5.20 -12.33 9.19
C GLU A 307 4.13 -11.87 10.19
N VAL A 308 2.86 -11.79 9.77
CA VAL A 308 1.74 -11.46 10.67
C VAL A 308 1.62 -12.51 11.79
N MET A 309 1.74 -13.79 11.45
CA MET A 309 1.71 -14.87 12.44
C MET A 309 2.88 -14.80 13.41
N ALA A 310 4.10 -14.51 12.94
CA ALA A 310 5.26 -14.36 13.82
C ALA A 310 5.04 -13.24 14.85
N LEU A 311 4.52 -12.09 14.41
CA LEU A 311 4.18 -10.98 15.29
C LEU A 311 3.07 -11.36 16.29
N LEU A 312 2.00 -11.98 15.82
CA LEU A 312 0.88 -12.39 16.66
C LEU A 312 1.33 -13.38 17.75
N GLU A 313 2.14 -14.36 17.39
CA GLU A 313 2.66 -15.36 18.32
C GLU A 313 3.64 -14.74 19.35
N GLY A 314 4.46 -13.76 18.94
CA GLY A 314 5.26 -12.98 19.88
C GLY A 314 4.39 -12.20 20.90
N LEU A 315 3.34 -11.53 20.43
CA LEU A 315 2.41 -10.82 21.30
C LEU A 315 1.69 -11.77 22.28
N LYS A 316 1.28 -12.95 21.81
CA LYS A 316 0.66 -13.99 22.65
C LYS A 316 1.62 -14.50 23.71
N MET A 317 2.87 -14.82 23.34
CA MET A 317 3.89 -15.26 24.28
C MET A 317 4.07 -14.26 25.43
N ALA A 318 4.25 -12.98 25.11
CA ALA A 318 4.42 -11.94 26.10
C ALA A 318 3.20 -11.78 27.03
N ALA A 319 2.00 -11.87 26.46
CA ALA A 319 0.75 -11.79 27.23
C ALA A 319 0.57 -13.00 28.15
N LEU A 320 0.88 -14.21 27.68
CA LEU A 320 0.79 -15.45 28.45
C LEU A 320 1.79 -15.47 29.61
N ASN A 321 2.99 -14.91 29.42
CA ASN A 321 4.00 -14.74 30.45
C ASN A 321 3.71 -13.58 31.43
N GLY A 322 2.65 -12.80 31.20
CA GLY A 322 2.26 -11.68 32.06
C GLY A 322 3.26 -10.52 32.06
N TRP A 323 4.04 -10.36 30.99
CA TRP A 323 5.01 -9.27 30.89
C TRP A 323 4.28 -7.93 30.69
N SER A 324 4.67 -6.91 31.44
CA SER A 324 3.98 -5.61 31.43
C SER A 324 4.63 -4.58 30.51
N GLN A 325 5.96 -4.61 30.34
CA GLN A 325 6.73 -3.70 29.49
C GLN A 325 7.52 -4.49 28.46
N VAL A 326 7.10 -4.43 27.20
CA VAL A 326 7.67 -5.24 26.12
C VAL A 326 7.84 -4.44 24.85
N GLN A 327 9.03 -4.51 24.27
CA GLN A 327 9.38 -3.96 22.97
C GLN A 327 9.49 -5.10 21.95
N PHE A 328 8.58 -5.16 21.00
CA PHE A 328 8.61 -6.09 19.88
C PHE A 328 9.39 -5.48 18.72
N GLU A 329 10.23 -6.27 18.08
CA GLU A 329 11.01 -5.88 16.91
C GLU A 329 10.65 -6.77 15.72
N CYS A 330 10.20 -6.13 14.65
CA CYS A 330 9.78 -6.77 13.40
C CYS A 330 10.45 -6.05 12.22
N ASP A 331 10.93 -6.79 11.23
CA ASP A 331 11.60 -6.24 10.05
C ASP A 331 10.66 -6.05 8.85
N SER A 332 9.38 -6.46 8.98
CA SER A 332 8.36 -6.31 7.95
C SER A 332 7.61 -4.98 8.08
N ILE A 333 8.14 -3.93 7.44
CA ILE A 333 7.46 -2.62 7.37
C ILE A 333 6.05 -2.71 6.77
N GLY A 334 5.80 -3.67 5.88
CA GLY A 334 4.48 -3.91 5.29
C GLY A 334 3.44 -4.30 6.34
N VAL A 335 3.79 -5.25 7.22
CA VAL A 335 2.95 -5.69 8.34
C VAL A 335 2.70 -4.55 9.30
N LEU A 336 3.73 -3.78 9.66
CA LEU A 336 3.59 -2.66 10.60
C LEU A 336 2.73 -1.53 10.04
N ASN A 337 2.87 -1.19 8.76
CA ASN A 337 2.02 -0.20 8.11
C ASN A 337 0.55 -0.63 8.12
N ARG A 338 0.26 -1.92 7.87
CA ARG A 338 -1.11 -2.46 7.94
C ARG A 338 -1.66 -2.48 9.37
N LEU A 339 -0.82 -2.81 10.34
CA LEU A 339 -1.18 -2.82 11.76
C LEU A 339 -1.60 -1.44 12.26
N VAL A 340 -0.90 -0.37 11.84
CA VAL A 340 -1.22 1.00 12.25
C VAL A 340 -2.35 1.63 11.41
N SER A 341 -2.60 1.08 10.22
CA SER A 341 -3.65 1.56 9.33
C SER A 341 -5.03 1.54 10.00
N GLN A 342 -5.75 2.64 9.79
CA GLN A 342 -7.16 2.79 10.16
C GLN A 342 -8.11 2.31 9.05
N ASP A 343 -7.56 1.96 7.88
CA ASP A 343 -8.35 1.44 6.77
C ASP A 343 -8.86 0.02 7.09
N GLU A 344 -10.03 -0.31 6.54
CA GLU A 344 -10.61 -1.65 6.66
C GLU A 344 -9.73 -2.68 5.91
N ASP A 345 -9.42 -3.79 6.58
CA ASP A 345 -8.61 -4.88 6.07
C ASP A 345 -9.36 -6.21 6.22
N ARG A 346 -9.92 -6.70 5.13
CA ARG A 346 -10.77 -7.90 5.05
C ARG A 346 -9.99 -9.16 4.65
N SER A 347 -8.70 -9.05 4.43
CA SER A 347 -7.88 -10.20 4.09
C SER A 347 -7.64 -11.10 5.31
N ILE A 348 -7.20 -12.34 5.08
CA ILE A 348 -6.79 -13.28 6.13
C ILE A 348 -5.76 -12.63 7.07
N ALA A 349 -4.77 -11.91 6.51
CA ALA A 349 -3.79 -11.17 7.30
C ALA A 349 -4.45 -10.07 8.16
N GLY A 350 -5.43 -9.35 7.63
CA GLY A 350 -6.23 -8.37 8.37
C GLY A 350 -6.96 -8.96 9.58
N LEU A 351 -7.47 -10.20 9.47
CA LEU A 351 -8.13 -10.88 10.58
C LEU A 351 -7.16 -11.16 11.74
N PHE A 352 -5.97 -11.68 11.45
CA PHE A 352 -4.95 -11.92 12.48
C PHE A 352 -4.34 -10.61 13.01
N LEU A 353 -4.22 -9.57 12.18
CA LEU A 353 -3.82 -8.24 12.63
C LEU A 353 -4.86 -7.62 13.57
N THR A 354 -6.15 -7.94 13.41
CA THR A 354 -7.20 -7.51 14.34
C THR A 354 -6.99 -8.14 15.72
N GLU A 355 -6.63 -9.42 15.78
CA GLU A 355 -6.25 -10.08 17.03
C GLU A 355 -4.99 -9.44 17.65
N ALA A 356 -3.97 -9.14 16.84
CA ALA A 356 -2.78 -8.42 17.29
C ALA A 356 -3.10 -7.02 17.85
N LYS A 357 -3.98 -6.26 17.18
CA LYS A 357 -4.50 -4.97 17.66
C LYS A 357 -5.18 -5.10 19.02
N GLN A 358 -5.98 -6.14 19.23
CA GLN A 358 -6.63 -6.39 20.51
C GLN A 358 -5.64 -6.69 21.63
N LEU A 359 -4.59 -7.49 21.35
CA LEU A 359 -3.52 -7.77 22.32
C LEU A 359 -2.76 -6.50 22.71
N LEU A 360 -2.45 -5.64 21.74
CA LEU A 360 -1.81 -4.35 21.99
C LEU A 360 -2.71 -3.41 22.80
N HIS A 361 -4.01 -3.39 22.51
CA HIS A 361 -4.97 -2.59 23.26
C HIS A 361 -5.07 -3.04 24.72
N ASN A 362 -5.11 -4.35 24.96
CA ASN A 362 -5.21 -4.93 26.29
C ASN A 362 -3.90 -4.80 27.10
N ASN A 363 -2.76 -4.58 26.44
CA ASN A 363 -1.44 -4.50 27.06
C ASN A 363 -0.77 -3.15 26.75
N PRO A 364 -1.09 -2.07 27.50
CA PRO A 364 -0.64 -0.71 27.18
C PRO A 364 0.86 -0.48 27.30
N GLY A 365 1.64 -1.43 27.83
CA GLY A 365 3.12 -1.40 27.83
C GLY A 365 3.76 -2.14 26.65
N PHE A 366 2.98 -2.70 25.73
CA PHE A 366 3.50 -3.30 24.51
C PHE A 366 3.79 -2.22 23.46
N ARG A 367 5.00 -2.25 22.90
CA ARG A 367 5.45 -1.31 21.85
C ARG A 367 6.07 -2.11 20.72
N ILE A 368 5.70 -1.80 19.48
CA ILE A 368 6.28 -2.47 18.31
C ILE A 368 7.17 -1.48 17.57
N LEU A 369 8.38 -1.91 17.23
CA LEU A 369 9.35 -1.16 16.46
C LEU A 369 9.69 -1.89 15.17
N HIS A 370 9.86 -1.09 14.12
CA HIS A 370 10.46 -1.56 12.88
C HIS A 370 11.98 -1.58 13.01
N VAL A 371 12.61 -2.69 12.66
CA VAL A 371 14.07 -2.83 12.65
C VAL A 371 14.61 -3.24 11.28
N ASN A 372 15.90 -3.02 11.04
CA ASN A 372 16.55 -3.59 9.86
C ASN A 372 16.65 -5.11 10.02
N ARG A 373 16.45 -5.88 8.96
CA ARG A 373 16.62 -7.35 8.97
C ARG A 373 17.96 -7.81 9.53
N LYS A 374 19.05 -7.05 9.33
CA LYS A 374 20.36 -7.34 9.94
C LYS A 374 20.39 -7.22 11.47
N ALA A 375 19.54 -6.39 12.04
CA ALA A 375 19.36 -6.26 13.49
C ALA A 375 18.39 -7.31 14.06
N ASN A 376 17.69 -8.07 13.20
CA ASN A 376 16.72 -9.10 13.59
C ASN A 376 17.22 -10.54 13.31
N ARG A 377 18.54 -10.73 13.16
CA ARG A 377 19.14 -12.00 12.70
C ARG A 377 18.76 -13.21 13.56
N VAL A 378 18.70 -13.04 14.87
CA VAL A 378 18.42 -14.16 15.79
C VAL A 378 17.05 -14.78 15.53
N ALA A 379 16.00 -13.97 15.42
CA ALA A 379 14.66 -14.46 15.11
C ALA A 379 14.61 -15.05 13.69
N HIS A 380 15.31 -14.42 12.73
CA HIS A 380 15.40 -14.90 11.36
C HIS A 380 16.04 -16.28 11.24
N THR A 381 17.21 -16.48 11.85
CA THR A 381 17.92 -17.76 11.87
C THR A 381 17.05 -18.84 12.54
N LEU A 382 16.37 -18.51 13.63
CA LEU A 382 15.46 -19.43 14.31
C LEU A 382 14.28 -19.85 13.42
N ALA A 383 13.65 -18.89 12.73
CA ALA A 383 12.52 -19.13 11.83
C ALA A 383 12.91 -20.01 10.64
N HIS A 384 14.16 -19.90 10.16
CA HIS A 384 14.67 -20.76 9.10
C HIS A 384 15.06 -22.16 9.60
N TRP A 385 15.68 -22.26 10.77
CA TRP A 385 16.19 -23.51 11.33
C TRP A 385 15.09 -24.52 11.67
N ILE A 386 13.93 -24.06 12.14
CA ILE A 386 12.85 -24.96 12.59
C ILE A 386 12.31 -25.88 11.48
N LEU A 387 12.57 -25.57 10.21
CA LEU A 387 12.18 -26.46 9.11
C LEU A 387 12.87 -27.84 9.13
N ASP A 388 14.03 -27.93 9.77
CA ASP A 388 14.77 -29.18 9.95
C ASP A 388 14.23 -29.99 11.14
N CYS A 389 13.26 -29.44 11.88
CA CYS A 389 12.62 -30.05 13.03
C CYS A 389 11.23 -30.60 12.69
N ASN A 390 10.80 -31.65 13.39
CA ASN A 390 9.48 -32.26 13.17
C ASN A 390 8.36 -31.70 14.07
N GLU A 391 8.74 -31.07 15.19
CA GLU A 391 7.81 -30.58 16.21
C GLU A 391 8.14 -29.12 16.54
N PRO A 392 7.17 -28.34 17.06
CA PRO A 392 7.44 -27.01 17.60
C PRO A 392 8.53 -27.06 18.67
N PHE A 393 9.40 -26.05 18.66
CA PHE A 393 10.53 -25.93 19.57
C PHE A 393 10.31 -24.77 20.51
N TYR A 394 10.37 -25.03 21.81
CA TYR A 394 10.22 -24.05 22.89
C TYR A 394 11.44 -24.10 23.78
N PHE A 395 11.92 -22.95 24.23
CA PHE A 395 13.08 -22.85 25.11
C PHE A 395 12.97 -21.64 26.03
N ALA A 396 13.56 -21.74 27.21
CA ALA A 396 13.58 -20.65 28.18
C ALA A 396 14.94 -20.65 28.89
N PHE A 397 15.49 -19.46 29.13
CA PHE A 397 16.77 -19.20 29.81
C PHE A 397 18.04 -19.73 29.12
N ASP A 398 17.95 -20.81 28.35
CA ASP A 398 19.05 -21.37 27.56
C ASP A 398 19.05 -20.84 26.12
N VAL A 399 20.24 -20.69 25.54
CA VAL A 399 20.40 -20.30 24.12
C VAL A 399 20.58 -21.57 23.28
N PRO A 400 19.66 -21.87 22.33
CA PRO A 400 19.80 -22.99 21.41
C PRO A 400 21.04 -22.83 20.52
N SER A 401 21.73 -23.94 20.25
CA SER A 401 22.95 -23.95 19.42
C SER A 401 22.75 -23.42 18.01
N CYS A 402 21.53 -23.49 17.48
CA CYS A 402 21.18 -22.96 16.15
C CYS A 402 21.25 -21.43 16.06
N ILE A 403 21.11 -20.72 17.18
CA ILE A 403 21.15 -19.24 17.25
C ILE A 403 22.26 -18.69 18.14
N GLU A 404 23.07 -19.56 18.76
CA GLU A 404 24.13 -19.16 19.70
C GLU A 404 25.11 -18.16 19.10
N SER A 405 25.56 -18.37 17.85
CA SER A 405 26.47 -17.44 17.17
C SER A 405 25.86 -16.05 16.99
N ASP A 406 24.56 -15.97 16.66
CA ASP A 406 23.90 -14.70 16.40
C ASP A 406 23.62 -13.95 17.71
N VAL A 407 23.31 -14.68 18.79
CA VAL A 407 23.14 -14.10 20.13
C VAL A 407 24.48 -13.58 20.68
N LEU A 408 25.58 -14.31 20.45
CA LEU A 408 26.92 -13.85 20.82
C LEU A 408 27.34 -12.61 20.02
N ASP A 409 27.06 -12.55 18.72
CA ASP A 409 27.29 -11.36 17.90
C ASP A 409 26.52 -10.15 18.44
N ASP A 410 25.23 -10.31 18.79
CA ASP A 410 24.42 -9.26 19.38
C ASP A 410 25.00 -8.79 20.74
N ALA A 411 25.49 -9.71 21.56
CA ALA A 411 26.08 -9.38 22.87
C ALA A 411 27.41 -8.62 22.75
N ILE A 412 28.22 -8.92 21.73
CA ILE A 412 29.54 -8.29 21.52
C ILE A 412 29.42 -6.94 20.80
N PHE A 413 28.56 -6.86 19.79
CA PHE A 413 28.51 -5.72 18.87
C PHE A 413 27.26 -4.86 18.97
N GLY A 414 26.25 -5.32 19.72
CA GLY A 414 25.02 -4.59 19.98
C GLY A 414 25.25 -3.29 20.74
N SER A 415 24.44 -2.28 20.43
CA SER A 415 24.64 -0.89 20.89
C SER A 415 23.51 -0.39 21.77
#